data_AF-A0A7V9RMC9-F1
#
_entry.id   AF-A0A7V9RMC9-F1
#
_cell.length_a   1.000
_cell.length_b   1.000
_cell.length_c   1.000
_cell.angle_alpha   90.00
_cell.angle_beta   90.00
_cell.angle_gamma   90.00
#
_symmetry.space_group_name_H-M   'P 1'
#
loop_
_entity.id
_entity.type
_entity.pdbx_description
1 polymer ?
#
loop_
_entity_poly.entity_id
_entity_poly.type
_entity_poly.pdbx_seq_one_letter_code
_entity_poly.pdbx_strand_id
1 'polypeptide(L)'
;TETVQMDADVRSMPGLRLAAATTLTSDDPTTRNTEEQPDAVTPQPLREVSLAEGRLLAALPPVSWNVLRLRVADPTTHRKEHDR
;
A
#
# COMPACT_ATOMS: atom_id res chain seq x y z
N THR A 1 3.06 -21.35 1.95
CA THR A 1 3.73 -20.12 1.46
C THR A 1 3.81 -19.15 2.62
N GLU A 2 4.85 -18.32 2.66
CA GLU A 2 5.14 -17.43 3.79
C GLU A 2 5.04 -15.95 3.38
N THR A 3 5.02 -15.07 4.39
CA THR A 3 5.04 -13.62 4.19
C THR A 3 6.34 -13.18 3.53
N VAL A 4 6.25 -12.28 2.54
CA VAL A 4 7.43 -11.71 1.87
C VAL A 4 7.65 -10.29 2.36
N GLN A 5 8.87 -9.96 2.75
CA GLN A 5 9.26 -8.57 3.05
C GLN A 5 9.68 -7.87 1.76
N MET A 6 8.99 -6.78 1.42
CA MET A 6 9.32 -5.91 0.30
C MET A 6 10.05 -4.68 0.82
N ASP A 7 11.15 -4.34 0.15
CA ASP A 7 11.89 -3.10 0.36
C ASP A 7 12.20 -2.46 -0.99
N ALA A 8 11.76 -1.22 -1.18
CA ALA A 8 12.01 -0.44 -2.38
C ALA A 8 12.61 0.92 -2.04
N ASP A 9 13.67 1.27 -2.77
CA ASP A 9 14.30 2.58 -2.71
C ASP A 9 13.61 3.55 -3.67
N VAL A 10 13.04 4.63 -3.12
CA VAL A 10 12.34 5.67 -3.88
C VAL A 10 12.95 7.05 -3.67
N ARG A 11 14.19 7.14 -3.16
CA ARG A 11 14.86 8.41 -2.84
C ARG A 11 15.08 9.33 -4.04
N SER A 12 15.12 8.79 -5.26
CA SER A 12 15.22 9.58 -6.50
C SER A 12 13.94 10.35 -6.84
N MET A 13 12.83 10.09 -6.14
CA MET A 13 11.53 10.74 -6.32
C MET A 13 11.13 11.46 -5.02
N PRO A 14 11.64 12.69 -4.77
CA PRO A 14 11.39 13.41 -3.52
C PRO A 14 9.91 13.81 -3.39
N GLY A 15 9.45 13.95 -2.14
CA GLY A 15 8.10 14.41 -1.84
C GLY A 15 7.01 13.33 -1.94
N LEU A 16 7.37 12.08 -2.26
CA LEU A 16 6.40 10.98 -2.25
C LEU A 16 5.82 10.73 -0.85
N ARG A 17 4.54 10.38 -0.83
CA ARG A 17 3.77 9.93 0.33
C ARG A 17 2.94 8.73 -0.08
N LEU A 18 2.77 7.77 0.83
CA LEU A 18 1.83 6.67 0.65
C LEU A 18 0.40 7.23 0.66
N ALA A 19 -0.35 6.97 -0.41
CA ALA A 19 -1.74 7.41 -0.56
C ALA A 19 -2.73 6.28 -0.24
N ALA A 20 -2.42 5.06 -0.62
CA ALA A 20 -3.19 3.86 -0.30
C ALA A 20 -2.34 2.61 -0.49
N ALA A 21 -2.71 1.55 0.21
CA ALA A 21 -2.14 0.23 0.05
C ALA A 21 -3.26 -0.80 0.09
N THR A 22 -3.32 -1.65 -0.91
CA THR A 22 -4.38 -2.65 -1.08
C THR A 22 -3.75 -4.00 -1.41
N THR A 23 -4.30 -5.05 -0.83
CA THR A 23 -3.89 -6.43 -1.03
C THR A 23 -5.09 -7.28 -1.38
N LEU A 24 -4.92 -8.24 -2.28
CA LEU A 24 -5.88 -9.29 -2.59
C LEU A 24 -5.21 -10.61 -2.21
N THR A 25 -5.80 -11.33 -1.26
CA THR A 25 -5.26 -12.57 -0.71
C THR A 25 -6.39 -13.43 -0.15
N SER A 26 -6.14 -14.73 0.01
CA SER A 26 -7.02 -15.68 0.69
C SER A 26 -6.17 -16.68 1.48
N ASP A 27 -6.71 -17.19 2.59
CA ASP A 27 -6.07 -18.29 3.34
C ASP A 27 -6.05 -19.60 2.53
N ASP A 28 -7.05 -19.77 1.64
CA ASP A 28 -7.08 -20.82 0.63
C ASP A 28 -6.85 -20.21 -0.76
N PRO A 29 -5.70 -20.47 -1.41
CA PRO A 29 -5.39 -19.99 -2.75
C PRO A 29 -6.38 -20.42 -3.85
N THR A 30 -7.22 -21.42 -3.56
CA THR A 30 -8.23 -21.93 -4.49
C THR A 30 -9.59 -21.25 -4.35
N THR A 31 -9.78 -20.41 -3.33
CA THR A 31 -11.01 -19.63 -3.15
C THR A 31 -11.29 -18.75 -4.36
N ARG A 32 -12.54 -18.74 -4.81
CA ARG A 32 -13.02 -17.96 -5.96
C ARG A 32 -14.36 -17.35 -5.61
N ASN A 33 -14.65 -16.21 -6.21
CA ASN A 33 -15.99 -15.64 -6.15
C ASN A 33 -16.94 -16.49 -7.00
N THR A 34 -18.08 -16.84 -6.44
CA THR A 34 -19.17 -17.54 -7.13
C THR A 34 -20.43 -16.65 -7.16
N GLU A 35 -21.52 -17.12 -7.76
CA GLU A 35 -22.79 -16.39 -7.70
C GLU A 35 -23.33 -16.30 -6.26
N GLU A 36 -23.18 -17.38 -5.49
CA GLU A 36 -23.63 -17.46 -4.09
C GLU A 36 -22.71 -16.68 -3.14
N GLN A 37 -21.42 -16.57 -3.48
CA GLN A 37 -20.41 -15.89 -2.69
C GLN A 37 -19.60 -14.92 -3.56
N PRO A 38 -20.18 -13.80 -4.01
CA PRO A 38 -19.56 -12.89 -4.96
C PRO A 38 -18.37 -12.13 -4.38
N ASP A 39 -18.27 -12.03 -3.06
CA ASP A 39 -17.26 -11.26 -2.34
C ASP A 39 -16.33 -12.14 -1.48
N ALA A 40 -16.22 -13.44 -1.78
CA ALA A 40 -15.39 -14.39 -1.03
C ALA A 40 -13.90 -13.99 -1.00
N VAL A 41 -13.41 -13.40 -2.09
CA VAL A 41 -12.06 -12.81 -2.21
C VAL A 41 -12.19 -11.44 -2.83
N THR A 42 -11.89 -10.40 -2.04
CA THR A 42 -11.97 -9.00 -2.46
C THR A 42 -10.72 -8.23 -2.03
N PRO A 43 -10.34 -7.14 -2.71
CA PRO A 43 -9.21 -6.33 -2.30
C PRO A 43 -9.47 -5.69 -0.93
N GLN A 44 -8.49 -5.77 -0.02
CA GLN A 44 -8.54 -5.25 1.34
C GLN A 44 -7.37 -4.29 1.60
N PRO A 45 -7.45 -3.39 2.60
CA PRO A 45 -6.32 -2.56 2.98
C PRO A 45 -5.11 -3.39 3.42
N LEU A 46 -3.95 -3.12 2.85
CA LEU A 46 -2.68 -3.67 3.35
C LEU A 46 -2.20 -2.81 4.53
N ARG A 47 -2.08 -3.41 5.71
CA ARG A 47 -1.82 -2.67 6.96
C ARG A 47 -0.33 -2.49 7.26
N GLU A 48 0.49 -3.48 6.93
CA GLU A 48 1.92 -3.47 7.21
C GLU A 48 2.70 -2.87 6.05
N VAL A 49 2.64 -1.53 5.95
CA VAL A 49 3.32 -0.74 4.92
C VAL A 49 3.75 0.61 5.48
N SER A 50 4.95 1.05 5.10
CA SER A 50 5.46 2.37 5.50
C SER A 50 6.35 2.97 4.42
N LEU A 51 6.35 4.30 4.33
CA LEU A 51 7.28 5.06 3.52
C LEU A 51 7.94 6.12 4.40
N ALA A 52 9.23 5.93 4.70
CA ALA A 52 10.02 6.84 5.52
C ALA A 52 11.43 6.96 4.94
N GLU A 53 12.02 8.17 4.96
CA GLU A 53 13.39 8.43 4.46
C GLU A 53 13.66 7.88 3.05
N GLY A 54 12.62 7.88 2.19
CA GLY A 54 12.66 7.36 0.82
C GLY A 54 12.81 5.84 0.71
N ARG A 55 12.52 5.09 1.77
CA ARG A 55 12.39 3.63 1.76
C ARG A 55 10.92 3.24 1.92
N LEU A 56 10.40 2.48 0.97
CA LEU A 56 9.06 1.88 1.00
C LEU A 56 9.19 0.43 1.47
N LEU A 57 8.66 0.14 2.65
CA LEU A 57 8.66 -1.19 3.26
C LEU A 57 7.24 -1.73 3.31
N ALA A 58 7.06 -3.03 3.02
CA ALA A 58 5.78 -3.71 3.20
C ALA A 58 5.94 -5.20 3.54
N ALA A 59 5.09 -5.71 4.42
CA ALA A 59 4.93 -7.15 4.65
C ALA A 59 3.79 -7.67 3.76
N LEU A 60 4.13 -8.45 2.74
CA LEU A 60 3.18 -8.95 1.75
C LEU A 60 2.65 -10.33 2.19
N PRO A 61 1.32 -10.52 2.31
CA PRO A 61 0.77 -11.82 2.67
C PRO A 61 1.16 -12.92 1.66
N PRO A 62 1.17 -14.20 2.07
CA PRO A 62 1.36 -15.32 1.17
C PRO A 62 0.36 -15.28 0.00
N VAL A 63 0.82 -15.57 -1.22
CA VAL A 63 -0.06 -15.69 -2.41
C VAL A 63 -0.94 -14.46 -2.61
N SER A 64 -0.34 -13.28 -2.53
CA SER A 64 -1.07 -12.01 -2.61
C SER A 64 -0.74 -11.21 -3.87
N TRP A 65 -1.73 -10.43 -4.32
CA TRP A 65 -1.53 -9.34 -5.25
C TRP A 65 -1.62 -8.01 -4.50
N ASN A 66 -0.65 -7.12 -4.65
CA ASN A 66 -0.56 -5.88 -3.88
C ASN A 66 -0.46 -4.66 -4.78
N VAL A 67 -1.15 -3.59 -4.41
CA VAL A 67 -1.09 -2.28 -5.06
C VAL A 67 -0.75 -1.22 -4.02
N LEU A 68 0.38 -0.55 -4.20
CA LEU A 68 0.84 0.55 -3.36
C LEU A 68 0.78 1.85 -4.18
N ARG A 69 -0.15 2.73 -3.84
CA ARG A 69 -0.31 4.01 -4.53
C ARG A 69 0.46 5.08 -3.80
N LEU A 70 1.41 5.70 -4.50
CA LEU A 70 2.17 6.85 -4.02
C LEU A 70 1.67 8.12 -4.69
N ARG A 71 1.72 9.23 -3.96
CA ARG A 71 1.44 10.57 -4.48
C ARG A 71 2.55 11.52 -4.07
N VAL A 72 2.82 12.53 -4.89
CA VAL A 72 3.64 13.67 -4.46
C VAL A 72 2.79 14.51 -3.49
N ALA A 73 3.34 14.86 -2.34
CA ALA A 73 2.68 15.81 -1.44
C ALA A 73 2.52 17.15 -2.17
N ASP A 74 1.33 17.75 -2.12
CA ASP A 74 1.12 19.06 -2.73
C ASP A 74 2.12 20.06 -2.12
N PRO A 75 2.91 20.76 -2.94
CA PRO A 75 3.91 21.71 -2.44
C PRO A 75 3.28 22.94 -1.75
N THR A 76 1.95 23.11 -1.84
CA THR A 76 1.21 24.28 -1.36
C THR A 76 0.70 24.19 0.09
N THR A 77 0.93 23.08 0.82
CA THR A 77 0.51 22.98 2.24
C THR A 77 1.38 23.81 3.20
N HIS A 78 2.36 24.56 2.71
CA HIS A 78 3.04 25.61 3.49
C HIS A 78 2.59 27.01 3.03
N ARG A 79 1.38 27.44 3.40
CA ARG A 79 1.03 28.87 3.33
C ARG A 79 0.39 29.40 4.60
N LYS A 80 1.29 30.01 5.40
CA LYS A 80 1.13 31.12 6.36
C LYS A 80 0.46 30.85 7.70
N GLU A 81 1.32 30.68 8.70
CA GLU A 81 1.11 31.25 10.04
C GLU A 81 2.39 32.00 10.43
N HIS A 82 2.57 33.20 9.87
CA HIS A 82 3.40 34.26 10.43
C HIS A 82 3.11 35.56 9.67
N ASP A 83 2.16 36.32 10.19
CA ASP A 83 2.14 37.77 10.04
C ASP A 83 1.73 38.32 11.41
N ARG A 84 2.74 38.80 12.15
CA ARG A 84 2.61 39.66 13.32
C ARG A 84 3.32 40.95 12.96
#